data_AF-C5RAH9-F1
#
_entry.id   AF-C5RAH9-F1
#
_cell.length_a   1.000
_cell.length_b   1.000
_cell.length_c   1.000
_cell.angle_alpha   90.00
_cell.angle_beta   90.00
_cell.angle_gamma   90.00
#
_symmetry.space_group_name_H-M   'P 1'
#
loop_
_entity.id
_entity.type
_entity.pdbx_description
1 polymer ?
#
loop_
_entity_poly.entity_id
_entity_poly.type
_entity_poly.pdbx_seq_one_letter_code
_entity_poly.pdbx_strand_id
1 'polypeptide(L)'
;MIIAKSRTRFLMLMLSLILFIVISILTYRHQRFLHTLSQIDHSIARAVVPTWLENIMKPAYIFSHGLLAGLLIFVIAFFLWGFKFKIPATWILLTSLSGWLLINVLSLFFNLEVNGTKIVYPAHTTFFMTLLISYVLLIIIPEIQHNFLQFVCQTLLLLCWIGTFMMTLLAPNSNVASAIAGWFLAIAWLQFSENVYRIYAADLYRRKGFSNSWY
;
A
#
# COMPACT_ATOMS: atom_id res chain seq x y z
N MET A 1 -9.58 -21.20 4.91
CA MET A 1 -9.11 -20.31 3.82
C MET A 1 -9.50 -18.90 4.17
N ILE A 2 -8.57 -18.13 4.72
CA ILE A 2 -8.76 -16.77 5.22
C ILE A 2 -9.07 -15.82 4.05
N ILE A 3 -8.42 -16.03 2.91
CA ILE A 3 -8.65 -15.24 1.69
C ILE A 3 -9.63 -15.99 0.77
N ALA A 4 -10.91 -15.62 0.81
CA ALA A 4 -11.94 -16.27 0.00
C ALA A 4 -11.76 -16.07 -1.52
N LYS A 5 -12.36 -16.96 -2.32
CA LYS A 5 -12.36 -16.86 -3.79
C LYS A 5 -13.35 -15.77 -4.22
N SER A 6 -12.82 -14.63 -4.66
CA SER A 6 -13.62 -13.57 -5.30
C SER A 6 -13.57 -13.66 -6.83
N ARG A 7 -14.73 -13.54 -7.48
CA ARG A 7 -14.86 -13.46 -8.95
C ARG A 7 -14.41 -12.11 -9.50
N THR A 8 -14.50 -11.03 -8.71
CA THR A 8 -14.13 -9.67 -9.12
C THR A 8 -12.62 -9.39 -8.98
N ARG A 9 -11.87 -10.29 -8.35
CA ARG A 9 -10.44 -10.13 -8.06
C ARG A 9 -9.60 -9.87 -9.32
N PHE A 10 -9.79 -10.72 -10.33
CA PHE A 10 -9.07 -10.59 -11.59
C PHE A 10 -9.42 -9.27 -12.30
N LEU A 11 -10.69 -8.86 -12.22
CA LEU A 11 -11.16 -7.60 -12.80
C LEU A 11 -10.54 -6.40 -12.07
N MET A 12 -10.47 -6.41 -10.74
CA MET A 12 -9.77 -5.36 -9.97
C MET A 12 -8.28 -5.30 -10.30
N LEU A 13 -7.61 -6.45 -10.45
CA LEU A 13 -6.22 -6.51 -10.87
C LEU A 13 -6.04 -5.85 -12.23
N MET A 14 -6.83 -6.25 -13.23
CA MET A 14 -6.73 -5.70 -14.59
C MET A 14 -7.05 -4.21 -14.61
N LEU A 15 -8.13 -3.79 -13.93
CA LEU A 15 -8.53 -2.40 -13.88
C LEU A 15 -7.47 -1.52 -13.21
N SER A 16 -6.96 -1.92 -12.05
CA SER A 16 -5.91 -1.16 -11.34
C SER A 16 -4.60 -1.10 -12.14
N LEU A 17 -4.23 -2.19 -12.81
CA LEU A 17 -3.04 -2.23 -13.66
C LEU A 17 -3.19 -1.34 -14.91
N ILE A 18 -4.36 -1.36 -15.56
CA ILE A 18 -4.67 -0.46 -16.68
C ILE A 18 -4.64 1.00 -16.23
N LEU A 19 -5.30 1.34 -15.11
CA LEU A 19 -5.30 2.70 -14.56
C LEU A 19 -3.89 3.17 -14.20
N PHE A 20 -3.08 2.31 -13.60
CA PHE A 20 -1.67 2.59 -13.32
C PHE A 20 -0.88 2.90 -14.61
N ILE A 21 -1.03 2.08 -15.66
CA ILE A 21 -0.35 2.29 -16.95
C ILE A 21 -0.80 3.58 -17.61
N VAL A 22 -2.12 3.84 -17.65
CA VAL A 22 -2.67 5.07 -18.26
C VAL A 22 -2.13 6.31 -17.55
N ILE A 23 -2.16 6.33 -16.23
CA ILE A 23 -1.63 7.46 -15.45
C ILE A 23 -0.12 7.59 -15.66
N SER A 24 0.62 6.49 -15.73
CA SER A 24 2.07 6.51 -15.98
C SER A 24 2.41 7.09 -17.36
N ILE A 25 1.67 6.70 -18.41
CA ILE A 25 1.87 7.22 -19.78
C ILE A 25 1.53 8.71 -19.85
N LEU A 26 0.40 9.12 -19.26
CA LEU A 26 0.01 10.53 -19.19
C LEU A 26 1.05 11.36 -18.45
N THR A 27 1.56 10.80 -17.35
CA THR A 27 2.60 11.43 -16.52
C THR A 27 3.89 11.61 -17.31
N TYR A 28 4.31 10.57 -18.04
CA TYR A 28 5.53 10.61 -18.85
C TYR A 28 5.43 11.58 -20.03
N ARG A 29 4.28 11.64 -20.72
CA ARG A 29 4.10 12.49 -21.92
C ARG A 29 3.90 13.97 -21.61
N HIS A 30 3.25 14.31 -20.49
CA HIS A 30 2.84 15.69 -20.20
C HIS A 30 3.54 16.27 -18.97
N GLN A 31 4.88 16.22 -18.94
CA GLN A 31 5.70 16.72 -17.83
C GLN A 31 5.43 18.19 -17.46
N ARG A 32 5.17 19.07 -18.44
CA ARG A 32 4.81 20.48 -18.18
C ARG A 32 3.44 20.67 -17.53
N PHE A 33 2.46 19.84 -17.89
CA PHE A 33 1.12 19.89 -17.29
C PHE A 33 1.13 19.33 -15.86
N LEU A 34 1.92 18.29 -15.63
CA LEU A 34 2.16 17.76 -14.28
C LEU A 34 2.85 18.77 -13.37
N HIS A 35 3.75 19.58 -13.91
CA HIS A 35 4.41 20.63 -13.15
C HIS A 35 3.37 21.63 -12.61
N THR A 36 2.48 22.13 -13.46
CA THR A 36 1.40 23.02 -13.02
C THR A 36 0.45 22.36 -12.02
N LEU A 37 0.10 21.08 -12.23
CA LEU A 37 -0.71 20.32 -11.29
C LEU A 37 0.01 20.16 -9.95
N SER A 38 1.29 19.79 -9.94
CA SER A 38 2.04 19.55 -8.71
C SER A 38 2.17 20.80 -7.83
N GLN A 39 2.28 22.00 -8.44
CA GLN A 39 2.30 23.26 -7.70
C GLN A 39 0.94 23.61 -7.09
N ILE A 40 -0.15 23.34 -7.84
CA ILE A 40 -1.53 23.49 -7.37
C ILE A 40 -1.81 22.49 -6.24
N ASP A 41 -1.41 21.22 -6.39
CA ASP A 41 -1.62 20.15 -5.42
C ASP A 41 -0.99 20.50 -4.06
N HIS A 42 0.27 20.92 -4.08
CA HIS A 42 1.02 21.23 -2.87
C HIS A 42 0.49 22.50 -2.18
N SER A 43 0.12 23.53 -2.94
CA SER A 43 -0.44 24.77 -2.39
C SER A 43 -1.82 24.55 -1.80
N ILE A 44 -2.69 23.77 -2.45
CA ILE A 44 -4.00 23.38 -1.92
C ILE A 44 -3.83 22.53 -0.65
N ALA A 45 -2.95 21.53 -0.67
CA ALA A 45 -2.74 20.68 0.49
C ALA A 45 -2.30 21.49 1.72
N ARG A 46 -1.39 22.46 1.55
CA ARG A 46 -0.98 23.37 2.65
C ARG A 46 -2.09 24.31 3.10
N ALA A 47 -2.96 24.76 2.18
CA ALA A 47 -4.06 25.66 2.52
C ALA A 47 -5.18 24.95 3.30
N VAL A 48 -5.41 23.66 2.98
CA VAL A 48 -6.50 22.87 3.57
C VAL A 48 -6.07 22.14 4.85
N VAL A 49 -4.81 21.72 4.98
CA VAL A 49 -4.34 20.95 6.13
C VAL A 49 -3.73 21.88 7.18
N PRO A 50 -4.41 22.14 8.31
CA PRO A 50 -3.82 22.90 9.40
C PRO A 50 -2.71 22.11 10.11
N THR A 51 -1.80 22.83 10.76
CA THR A 51 -0.60 22.25 11.42
C THR A 51 -0.93 21.22 12.51
N TRP A 52 -2.03 21.39 13.25
CA TRP A 52 -2.46 20.42 14.25
C TRP A 52 -2.87 19.08 13.61
N LEU A 53 -3.52 19.14 12.45
CA LEU A 53 -3.98 17.96 11.71
C LEU A 53 -2.79 17.23 11.06
N GLU A 54 -1.82 17.99 10.53
CA GLU A 54 -0.55 17.46 10.03
C GLU A 54 0.17 16.62 11.11
N ASN A 55 0.22 17.11 12.35
CA ASN A 55 0.86 16.39 13.46
C ASN A 55 0.13 15.08 13.83
N ILE A 56 -1.19 15.03 13.68
CA ILE A 56 -1.97 13.80 13.89
C ILE A 56 -1.73 12.78 12.76
N MET A 57 -1.50 13.24 11.53
CA MET A 57 -1.30 12.37 10.36
C MET A 57 0.14 11.90 10.19
N LYS A 58 1.12 12.62 10.74
CA LYS A 58 2.56 12.30 10.70
C LYS A 58 2.90 10.87 11.08
N PRO A 59 2.39 10.30 12.19
CA PRO A 59 2.71 8.92 12.57
C PRO A 59 2.38 7.92 11.46
N ALA A 60 1.18 8.02 10.88
CA ALA A 60 0.77 7.15 9.77
C ALA A 60 1.73 7.34 8.58
N TYR A 61 2.05 8.57 8.20
CA TYR A 61 3.00 8.82 7.12
C TYR A 61 4.39 8.21 7.38
N ILE A 62 4.91 8.31 8.60
CA ILE A 62 6.21 7.74 8.99
C ILE A 62 6.21 6.21 8.87
N PHE A 63 5.12 5.54 9.28
CA PHE A 63 4.99 4.08 9.14
C PHE A 63 4.74 3.62 7.69
N SER A 64 4.56 4.55 6.74
CA SER A 64 4.32 4.22 5.34
C SER A 64 5.58 4.09 4.49
N HIS A 65 6.75 4.48 4.99
CA HIS A 65 7.98 4.43 4.21
C HIS A 65 9.21 4.15 5.06
N GLY A 66 10.31 3.77 4.38
CA GLY A 66 11.60 3.54 5.01
C GLY A 66 11.64 2.32 5.94
N LEU A 67 12.57 2.37 6.89
CA LEU A 67 12.87 1.24 7.79
C LEU A 67 11.71 0.93 8.75
N LEU A 68 10.98 1.96 9.20
CA LEU A 68 9.86 1.79 10.14
C LEU A 68 8.70 1.01 9.54
N ALA A 69 8.38 1.23 8.26
CA ALA A 69 7.39 0.42 7.55
C ALA A 69 7.79 -1.07 7.52
N GLY A 70 9.06 -1.35 7.19
CA GLY A 70 9.60 -2.71 7.17
C GLY A 70 9.58 -3.36 8.55
N LEU A 71 9.96 -2.62 9.60
CA LEU A 71 9.93 -3.09 10.98
C LEU A 71 8.51 -3.41 11.43
N LEU A 72 7.54 -2.54 11.13
CA LEU A 72 6.13 -2.76 11.48
C LEU A 72 5.57 -4.00 10.79
N ILE A 73 5.85 -4.19 9.49
CA ILE A 73 5.47 -5.40 8.74
C ILE A 73 6.11 -6.65 9.36
N PHE A 74 7.39 -6.57 9.75
CA PHE A 74 8.09 -7.67 10.40
C PHE A 74 7.46 -8.03 11.76
N VAL A 75 7.12 -7.02 12.57
CA VAL A 75 6.44 -7.21 13.85
C VAL A 75 5.07 -7.86 13.67
N ILE A 76 4.27 -7.40 12.69
CA ILE A 76 2.98 -8.01 12.36
C ILE A 76 3.18 -9.48 11.95
N ALA A 77 4.13 -9.76 11.07
CA ALA A 77 4.42 -11.12 10.63
C ALA A 77 4.89 -12.02 11.79
N PHE A 78 5.71 -11.48 12.71
CA PHE A 78 6.18 -12.19 13.90
C PHE A 78 5.01 -12.59 14.82
N PHE A 79 4.09 -11.67 15.11
CA PHE A 79 2.91 -11.98 15.92
C PHE A 79 2.00 -13.00 15.22
N LEU A 80 1.73 -12.83 13.93
CA LEU A 80 0.94 -13.80 13.16
C LEU A 80 1.57 -15.19 13.19
N TRP A 81 2.90 -15.28 13.12
CA TRP A 81 3.61 -16.54 13.26
C TRP A 81 3.38 -17.20 14.62
N GLY A 82 3.42 -16.41 15.71
CA GLY A 82 3.14 -16.87 17.08
C GLY A 82 1.70 -17.37 17.28
N PHE A 83 0.72 -16.74 16.61
CA PHE A 83 -0.71 -17.10 16.69
C PHE A 83 -1.15 -18.18 15.69
N LYS A 84 -0.23 -19.04 15.22
CA LYS A 84 -0.50 -20.13 14.25
C LYS A 84 -0.95 -19.65 12.85
N PHE A 85 -0.74 -18.38 12.49
CA PHE A 85 -0.95 -17.83 11.14
C PHE A 85 0.36 -17.75 10.34
N LYS A 86 1.14 -18.84 10.29
CA LYS A 86 2.46 -18.88 9.64
C LYS A 86 2.39 -18.66 8.13
N ILE A 87 1.36 -19.20 7.48
CA ILE A 87 1.14 -19.07 6.02
C ILE A 87 0.81 -17.60 5.67
N PRO A 88 -0.17 -16.93 6.32
CA PRO A 88 -0.38 -15.48 6.16
C PRO A 88 0.83 -14.62 6.49
N ALA A 89 1.58 -14.93 7.55
CA ALA A 89 2.78 -14.19 7.93
C ALA A 89 3.84 -14.22 6.82
N THR A 90 4.08 -15.41 6.25
CA THR A 90 5.03 -15.59 5.14
C THR A 90 4.57 -14.85 3.90
N TRP A 91 3.26 -14.87 3.61
CA TRP A 91 2.68 -14.15 2.50
C TRP A 91 2.86 -12.64 2.63
N ILE A 92 2.61 -12.06 3.81
CA ILE A 92 2.84 -10.63 4.08
C ILE A 92 4.31 -10.27 3.82
N LEU A 93 5.24 -11.06 4.34
CA LEU A 93 6.68 -10.82 4.18
C LEU A 93 7.09 -10.88 2.71
N LEU A 94 6.68 -11.93 2.00
CA LEU A 94 7.00 -12.09 0.58
C LEU A 94 6.37 -10.98 -0.26
N THR A 95 5.09 -10.66 -0.05
CA THR A 95 4.36 -9.61 -0.79
C THR A 95 5.01 -8.24 -0.57
N SER A 96 5.45 -7.96 0.66
CA SER A 96 6.09 -6.68 1.01
C SER A 96 7.51 -6.59 0.45
N LEU A 97 8.31 -7.66 0.55
CA LEU A 97 9.68 -7.70 0.04
C LEU A 97 9.70 -7.60 -1.50
N SER A 98 8.86 -8.37 -2.17
CA SER A 98 8.73 -8.33 -3.62
C SER A 98 8.08 -7.03 -4.11
N GLY A 99 7.12 -6.47 -3.36
CA GLY A 99 6.57 -5.15 -3.61
C GLY A 99 7.61 -4.03 -3.47
N TRP A 100 8.50 -4.13 -2.49
CA TRP A 100 9.64 -3.22 -2.34
C TRP A 100 10.59 -3.29 -3.54
N LEU A 101 10.95 -4.49 -4.00
CA LEU A 101 11.74 -4.64 -5.22
C LEU A 101 11.03 -4.04 -6.43
N LEU A 102 9.75 -4.34 -6.61
CA LEU A 102 8.94 -3.87 -7.73
C LEU A 102 8.88 -2.35 -7.80
N ILE A 103 8.56 -1.67 -6.70
CA ILE A 103 8.42 -0.21 -6.72
C ILE A 103 9.76 0.49 -6.94
N ASN A 104 10.86 -0.02 -6.36
CA ASN A 104 12.18 0.53 -6.60
C ASN A 104 12.61 0.36 -8.06
N VAL A 105 12.41 -0.84 -8.63
CA VAL A 105 12.69 -1.09 -10.05
C VAL A 105 11.87 -0.18 -10.95
N LEU A 106 10.57 -0.02 -10.69
CA LEU A 106 9.72 0.90 -11.45
C LEU A 106 10.20 2.34 -11.33
N SER A 107 10.62 2.77 -10.14
CA SER A 107 11.09 4.13 -9.90
C SER A 107 12.37 4.46 -10.66
N LEU A 108 13.20 3.47 -10.99
CA LEU A 108 14.38 3.68 -11.84
C LEU A 108 14.01 4.06 -13.28
N PHE A 109 12.85 3.62 -13.77
CA PHE A 109 12.39 3.95 -15.13
C PHE A 109 11.79 5.37 -15.23
N PHE A 110 11.32 5.93 -14.12
CA PHE A 110 10.68 7.25 -14.07
C PHE A 110 11.61 8.30 -13.47
N ASN A 111 12.50 8.87 -14.29
CA ASN A 111 13.31 10.02 -13.90
C ASN A 111 12.54 11.33 -14.15
N LEU A 112 11.61 11.66 -13.25
CA LEU A 112 10.81 12.87 -13.32
C LEU A 112 11.44 13.96 -12.47
N GLU A 113 11.63 15.15 -13.05
CA GLU A 113 12.20 16.31 -12.35
C GLU A 113 11.33 17.54 -12.60
N VAL A 114 10.99 18.24 -11.52
CA VAL A 114 10.15 19.44 -11.53
C VAL A 114 10.85 20.48 -10.66
N ASN A 115 11.21 21.64 -11.22
CA ASN A 115 11.91 22.72 -10.50
C ASN A 115 13.19 22.29 -9.77
N GLY A 116 13.95 21.34 -10.32
CA GLY A 116 15.19 20.85 -9.70
C GLY A 116 14.96 19.83 -8.56
N THR A 117 13.71 19.48 -8.25
CA THR A 117 13.40 18.37 -7.33
C THR A 117 13.02 17.13 -8.13
N LYS A 118 13.68 16.01 -7.81
CA LYS A 118 13.32 14.70 -8.36
C LYS A 118 12.02 14.23 -7.72
N ILE A 119 11.02 13.98 -8.55
CA ILE A 119 9.75 13.42 -8.11
C ILE A 119 9.89 11.92 -7.96
N VAL A 120 9.51 11.41 -6.78
CA VAL A 120 9.44 9.98 -6.52
C VAL A 120 8.16 9.43 -7.15
N TYR A 121 8.31 8.64 -8.21
CA TYR A 121 7.22 8.03 -8.94
C TYR A 121 7.49 6.55 -9.21
N PRO A 122 6.56 5.62 -8.87
CA PRO A 122 5.33 5.83 -8.11
C PRO A 122 5.58 6.18 -6.63
N ALA A 123 4.61 6.80 -5.95
CA ALA A 123 4.79 7.17 -4.55
C ALA A 123 4.87 5.91 -3.66
N HIS A 124 5.97 5.78 -2.91
CA HIS A 124 6.22 4.61 -2.07
C HIS A 124 5.33 4.59 -0.84
N THR A 125 5.05 5.77 -0.29
CA THR A 125 4.22 5.98 0.90
C THR A 125 2.82 5.41 0.69
N THR A 126 2.12 5.85 -0.35
CA THR A 126 0.76 5.35 -0.66
C THR A 126 0.76 3.87 -1.02
N PHE A 127 1.81 3.38 -1.69
CA PHE A 127 1.94 1.97 -2.03
C PHE A 127 1.99 1.08 -0.77
N PHE A 128 2.96 1.31 0.11
CA PHE A 128 3.14 0.48 1.31
C PHE A 128 2.03 0.65 2.33
N MET A 129 1.47 1.86 2.49
CA MET A 129 0.33 2.04 3.39
C MET A 129 -0.91 1.31 2.92
N THR A 130 -1.16 1.27 1.61
CA THR A 130 -2.25 0.48 1.06
C THR A 130 -2.05 -0.99 1.38
N LEU A 131 -0.86 -1.54 1.14
CA LEU A 131 -0.54 -2.93 1.49
C LEU A 131 -0.73 -3.21 2.98
N LEU A 132 -0.16 -2.37 3.85
CA LEU A 132 -0.19 -2.54 5.29
C LEU A 132 -1.63 -2.58 5.81
N ILE A 133 -2.45 -1.62 5.40
CA ILE A 133 -3.86 -1.55 5.78
C ILE A 133 -4.62 -2.75 5.23
N SER A 134 -4.36 -3.16 4.00
CA SER A 134 -4.96 -4.37 3.42
C SER A 134 -4.62 -5.63 4.20
N TYR A 135 -3.39 -5.79 4.69
CA TYR A 135 -3.01 -6.94 5.53
C TYR A 135 -3.83 -6.98 6.83
N VAL A 136 -3.96 -5.83 7.50
CA VAL A 136 -4.75 -5.72 8.73
C VAL A 136 -6.23 -6.03 8.45
N LEU A 137 -6.79 -5.45 7.39
CA LEU A 137 -8.20 -5.66 6.99
C LEU A 137 -8.51 -7.11 6.59
N LEU A 138 -7.57 -7.80 5.95
CA LEU A 138 -7.78 -9.17 5.45
C LEU A 138 -7.56 -10.24 6.51
N ILE A 139 -6.64 -10.01 7.45
CA ILE A 139 -6.20 -11.05 8.39
C ILE A 139 -6.62 -10.74 9.82
N ILE A 140 -6.40 -9.52 10.30
CA ILE A 140 -6.60 -9.18 11.72
C ILE A 140 -8.05 -8.84 12.00
N ILE A 141 -8.65 -7.99 11.16
CA ILE A 141 -9.99 -7.45 11.36
C ILE A 141 -11.09 -8.52 11.37
N PRO A 142 -11.06 -9.57 10.53
CA PRO A 142 -12.07 -10.64 10.57
C PRO A 142 -12.01 -11.50 11.84
N GLU A 143 -10.88 -11.51 12.55
CA GLU A 143 -10.70 -12.27 13.79
C GLU A 143 -11.28 -11.54 15.02
N ILE A 144 -11.71 -10.27 14.87
CA ILE A 144 -12.34 -9.51 15.94
C ILE A 144 -13.81 -9.93 16.07
N GLN A 145 -14.17 -10.48 17.24
CA GLN A 145 -15.54 -10.98 17.49
C GLN A 145 -16.60 -9.89 17.57
N HIS A 146 -16.23 -8.67 17.97
CA HIS A 146 -17.18 -7.57 18.18
C HIS A 146 -17.35 -6.70 16.93
N ASN A 147 -18.55 -6.71 16.34
CA ASN A 147 -18.88 -5.94 15.13
C ASN A 147 -18.62 -4.43 15.27
N PHE A 148 -18.93 -3.84 16.43
CA PHE A 148 -18.68 -2.40 16.66
C PHE A 148 -17.18 -2.09 16.65
N LEU A 149 -16.37 -2.93 17.33
CA LEU A 149 -14.92 -2.75 17.35
C LEU A 149 -14.32 -2.94 15.96
N GLN A 150 -14.80 -3.92 15.20
CA GLN A 150 -14.44 -4.13 13.80
C GLN A 150 -14.71 -2.87 12.96
N PHE A 151 -15.89 -2.27 13.07
CA PHE A 151 -16.24 -1.03 12.36
C PHE A 151 -15.35 0.15 12.76
N VAL A 152 -15.11 0.33 14.06
CA VAL A 152 -14.22 1.40 14.57
C VAL A 152 -12.80 1.23 14.04
N CYS A 153 -12.24 0.02 14.09
CA CYS A 153 -10.91 -0.27 13.57
C CYS A 153 -10.83 -0.04 12.05
N GLN A 154 -11.82 -0.47 11.27
CA GLN A 154 -11.88 -0.22 9.83
C GLN A 154 -11.90 1.27 9.51
N THR A 155 -12.71 2.03 10.25
CA THR A 155 -12.79 3.50 10.11
C THR A 155 -11.47 4.16 10.43
N LEU A 156 -10.81 3.74 11.51
CA LEU A 156 -9.51 4.27 11.92
C LEU A 156 -8.43 3.97 10.88
N LEU A 157 -8.39 2.76 10.34
CA LEU A 157 -7.46 2.40 9.26
C LEU A 157 -7.69 3.25 8.00
N LEU A 158 -8.95 3.48 7.62
CA LEU A 158 -9.29 4.33 6.49
C LEU A 158 -8.85 5.79 6.72
N LEU A 159 -9.03 6.32 7.93
CA LEU A 159 -8.53 7.64 8.30
C LEU A 159 -6.99 7.69 8.25
N CYS A 160 -6.30 6.64 8.70
CA CYS A 160 -4.84 6.55 8.56
C CYS A 160 -4.42 6.55 7.09
N TRP A 161 -5.13 5.85 6.21
CA TRP A 161 -4.87 5.86 4.77
C TRP A 161 -5.01 7.26 4.18
N ILE A 162 -6.15 7.94 4.44
CA ILE A 162 -6.37 9.32 3.99
C ILE A 162 -5.29 10.25 4.55
N GLY A 163 -4.93 10.05 5.82
CA GLY A 163 -3.82 10.73 6.48
C GLY A 163 -2.52 10.64 5.69
N THR A 164 -2.14 9.42 5.30
CA THR A 164 -0.92 9.17 4.54
C THR A 164 -0.97 9.72 3.12
N PHE A 165 -2.14 9.66 2.47
CA PHE A 165 -2.34 10.22 1.14
C PHE A 165 -2.12 11.72 1.15
N MET A 166 -2.76 12.45 2.07
CA MET A 166 -2.61 13.89 2.21
C MET A 166 -1.18 14.31 2.60
N MET A 167 -0.53 13.58 3.51
CA MET A 167 0.88 13.84 3.83
C MET A 167 1.82 13.59 2.64
N THR A 168 1.47 12.67 1.75
CA THR A 168 2.20 12.47 0.48
C THR A 168 2.04 13.68 -0.44
N LEU A 169 0.89 14.35 -0.46
CA LEU A 169 0.71 15.59 -1.23
C LEU A 169 1.44 16.79 -0.61
N LEU A 170 1.60 16.77 0.71
CA LEU A 170 2.41 17.76 1.44
C LEU A 170 3.92 17.51 1.29
N ALA A 171 4.36 16.37 0.78
CA ALA A 171 5.78 16.11 0.56
C ALA A 171 6.24 16.77 -0.76
N PRO A 172 7.39 17.49 -0.76
CA PRO A 172 7.83 18.30 -1.91
C PRO A 172 8.30 17.47 -3.11
N ASN A 173 8.50 16.16 -2.92
CA ASN A 173 8.99 15.21 -3.92
C ASN A 173 7.89 14.27 -4.44
N SER A 174 6.62 14.56 -4.17
CA SER A 174 5.48 13.79 -4.68
C SER A 174 4.35 14.70 -5.12
N ASN A 175 3.49 14.18 -6.00
CA ASN A 175 2.33 14.88 -6.53
C ASN A 175 1.11 13.95 -6.52
N VAL A 176 -0.07 14.46 -6.88
CA VAL A 176 -1.29 13.64 -6.90
C VAL A 176 -1.15 12.47 -7.86
N ALA A 177 -0.52 12.67 -9.01
CA ALA A 177 -0.30 11.60 -9.99
C ALA A 177 0.55 10.45 -9.42
N SER A 178 1.63 10.76 -8.69
CA SER A 178 2.50 9.75 -8.08
C SER A 178 1.81 9.03 -6.92
N ALA A 179 1.05 9.76 -6.11
CA ALA A 179 0.25 9.21 -5.01
C ALA A 179 -0.80 8.21 -5.52
N ILE A 180 -1.57 8.58 -6.55
CA ILE A 180 -2.58 7.73 -7.18
C ILE A 180 -1.94 6.54 -7.89
N ALA A 181 -0.82 6.74 -8.60
CA ALA A 181 -0.10 5.66 -9.24
C ALA A 181 0.41 4.62 -8.22
N GLY A 182 0.98 5.07 -7.11
CA GLY A 182 1.38 4.18 -6.01
C GLY A 182 0.21 3.39 -5.43
N TRP A 183 -0.96 4.02 -5.29
CA TRP A 183 -2.17 3.36 -4.81
C TRP A 183 -2.68 2.28 -5.77
N PHE A 184 -2.83 2.58 -7.06
CA PHE A 184 -3.28 1.59 -8.04
C PHE A 184 -2.29 0.45 -8.22
N LEU A 185 -0.99 0.76 -8.19
CA LEU A 185 0.04 -0.27 -8.22
C LEU A 185 -0.04 -1.19 -7.00
N ALA A 186 -0.30 -0.65 -5.80
CA ALA A 186 -0.48 -1.46 -4.60
C ALA A 186 -1.70 -2.37 -4.70
N ILE A 187 -2.83 -1.87 -5.22
CA ILE A 187 -4.02 -2.70 -5.45
C ILE A 187 -3.68 -3.82 -6.43
N ALA A 188 -3.08 -3.50 -7.59
CA ALA A 188 -2.71 -4.51 -8.58
C ALA A 188 -1.78 -5.58 -7.99
N TRP A 189 -0.79 -5.13 -7.21
CA TRP A 189 0.20 -6.01 -6.57
C TRP A 189 -0.42 -6.88 -5.49
N LEU A 190 -1.29 -6.33 -4.65
CA LEU A 190 -2.03 -7.07 -3.64
C LEU A 190 -2.90 -8.15 -4.29
N GLN A 191 -3.67 -7.80 -5.33
CA GLN A 191 -4.53 -8.77 -6.01
C GLN A 191 -3.73 -9.89 -6.70
N PHE A 192 -2.58 -9.55 -7.27
CA PHE A 192 -1.66 -10.55 -7.81
C PHE A 192 -1.17 -11.49 -6.71
N SER A 193 -0.71 -10.93 -5.60
CA SER A 193 -0.15 -11.68 -4.48
C SER A 193 -1.19 -12.55 -3.76
N GLU A 194 -2.43 -12.09 -3.63
CA GLU A 194 -3.55 -12.90 -3.10
C GLU A 194 -3.88 -14.11 -3.99
N ASN A 195 -3.76 -13.95 -5.31
CA ASN A 195 -3.97 -15.07 -6.23
C ASN A 195 -2.86 -16.12 -6.09
N VAL A 196 -1.61 -15.69 -5.96
CA VAL A 196 -0.46 -16.56 -5.67
C VAL A 196 -0.68 -17.28 -4.33
N TYR A 197 -1.08 -16.55 -3.27
CA TYR A 197 -1.41 -17.14 -1.97
C TYR A 197 -2.40 -18.29 -2.10
N ARG A 198 -3.53 -18.06 -2.79
CA ARG A 198 -4.58 -19.08 -2.93
C ARG A 198 -4.08 -20.35 -3.61
N ILE A 199 -3.24 -20.20 -4.64
CA ILE A 199 -2.73 -21.34 -5.42
C ILE A 199 -1.80 -22.18 -4.54
N TYR A 200 -0.90 -21.54 -3.79
CA TYR A 200 0.16 -22.24 -3.06
C TYR A 200 -0.15 -22.53 -1.58
N ALA A 201 -1.19 -21.95 -0.98
CA ALA A 201 -1.49 -22.10 0.44
C ALA A 201 -1.74 -23.57 0.84
N ALA A 202 -2.47 -24.33 0.01
CA ALA A 202 -2.75 -25.74 0.28
C ALA A 202 -1.49 -26.62 0.21
N ASP A 203 -0.58 -26.32 -0.71
CA ASP A 203 0.70 -27.02 -0.84
C ASP A 203 1.66 -26.66 0.29
N LEU A 204 1.66 -25.40 0.71
CA LEU A 204 2.47 -24.93 1.84
C LEU A 204 2.04 -25.59 3.15
N TYR A 205 0.73 -25.72 3.40
CA TYR A 205 0.20 -26.40 4.60
C TYR A 205 0.73 -27.83 4.77
N ARG A 206 1.02 -28.53 3.67
CA ARG A 206 1.56 -29.91 3.68
C ARG A 206 3.05 -29.99 4.04
N ARG A 207 3.78 -28.86 4.10
CA ARG A 207 5.21 -28.83 4.43
C ARG A 207 5.45 -28.71 5.94
N LYS A 208 6.46 -29.42 6.46
CA LYS A 208 6.78 -29.49 7.91
C LYS A 208 6.99 -28.13 8.60
N GLY A 209 7.36 -27.07 7.88
CA GLY A 209 7.51 -25.72 8.43
C GLY A 209 6.19 -24.97 8.68
N PHE A 210 5.13 -25.36 7.96
CA PHE A 210 3.82 -24.68 7.95
C PHE A 210 2.67 -25.57 8.46
N SER A 211 2.98 -26.78 8.92
CA SER A 211 2.00 -27.68 9.51
C SER A 211 1.31 -27.02 10.70
N ASN A 212 0.00 -27.30 10.86
CA ASN A 212 -0.90 -26.69 11.86
C ASN A 212 -1.11 -25.17 11.71
N SER A 213 -0.72 -24.57 10.59
CA SER A 213 -1.04 -23.17 10.30
C SER A 213 -2.46 -23.01 9.79
N TRP A 214 -3.13 -21.95 10.23
CA TRP A 214 -4.39 -21.50 9.64
C TRP A 214 -4.07 -20.77 8.33
N TYR A 215 -4.88 -21.00 7.29
CA TYR A 215 -4.70 -20.42 5.95
C TYR A 215 -6.03 -20.18 5.26
#